data_AF-A0A8T3REZ1-F1
#
_entry.id   AF-A0A8T3REZ1-F1
#
_cell.length_a   1.000
_cell.length_b   1.000
_cell.length_c   1.000
_cell.angle_alpha   90.00
_cell.angle_beta   90.00
_cell.angle_gamma   90.00
#
_symmetry.space_group_name_H-M   'P 1'
#
loop_
_entity.id
_entity.type
_entity.pdbx_description
1 polymer ?
#
loop_
_entity_poly.entity_id
_entity_poly.type
_entity_poly.pdbx_seq_one_letter_code
_entity_poly.pdbx_strand_id
1 'polypeptide(L)' 'MGATSPDLTTAWHETQARLPAGWTVDSLRCASSGLDPVQRSDDWIAVAVGPGGEERRHRAPDPIAALAGLAASLEGATRA' A
#
# COMPACT_ATOMS: atom_id res chain seq x y z
N MET A 1 8.10 -3.43 -27.44
CA MET A 1 7.41 -4.24 -26.43
C MET A 1 8.08 -3.97 -25.10
N GLY A 2 7.63 -2.90 -24.40
CA GLY A 2 8.18 -2.55 -23.09
C GLY A 2 7.69 -3.60 -22.08
N ALA A 3 8.63 -4.28 -21.44
CA ALA A 3 8.30 -5.23 -20.39
C ALA A 3 7.47 -4.51 -19.32
N THR A 4 6.31 -5.08 -19.02
CA THR A 4 5.33 -4.68 -18.03
C THR A 4 5.97 -4.61 -16.65
N SER A 5 6.41 -3.42 -16.25
CA SER A 5 6.28 -3.03 -14.85
C SER A 5 4.78 -3.09 -14.58
N PRO A 6 4.26 -3.98 -13.73
CA PRO A 6 2.84 -3.97 -13.40
C PRO A 6 2.45 -2.53 -13.04
N ASP A 7 1.53 -1.95 -13.83
CA ASP A 7 1.16 -0.55 -13.69
C ASP A 7 0.74 -0.30 -12.24
N LEU A 8 1.46 0.59 -11.55
CA LEU A 8 1.19 0.92 -10.16
C LEU A 8 -0.26 1.36 -9.96
N THR A 9 -0.82 2.03 -10.98
CA THR A 9 -2.23 2.40 -11.08
C THR A 9 -3.15 1.19 -11.04
N THR A 10 -2.83 0.13 -11.80
CA THR A 10 -3.60 -1.12 -11.79
C THR A 10 -3.54 -1.78 -10.41
N ALA A 11 -2.34 -1.90 -9.83
CA ALA A 11 -2.17 -2.47 -8.49
C ALA A 11 -2.93 -1.67 -7.42
N TRP A 12 -2.98 -0.34 -7.56
CA TRP A 12 -3.78 0.53 -6.69
C TRP A 12 -5.28 0.23 -6.82
N HIS A 13 -5.82 0.19 -8.05
CA HIS A 13 -7.23 -0.11 -8.27
C HIS A 13 -7.62 -1.51 -7.79
N GLU A 14 -6.79 -2.51 -8.04
CA GLU A 14 -7.00 -3.88 -7.55
C GLU A 14 -6.98 -3.94 -6.02
N THR A 15 -6.04 -3.23 -5.39
CA THR A 15 -5.98 -3.11 -3.93
C THR A 15 -7.24 -2.46 -3.38
N GLN A 16 -7.65 -1.32 -3.96
CA GLN A 16 -8.85 -0.59 -3.59
C GLN A 16 -10.12 -1.46 -3.72
N ALA A 17 -10.20 -2.30 -4.75
CA ALA A 17 -11.33 -3.21 -4.96
C ALA A 17 -11.35 -4.39 -3.99
N ARG A 18 -10.19 -4.78 -3.44
CA ARG A 18 -10.05 -5.85 -2.44
C ARG A 18 -10.26 -5.37 -1.01
N LEU A 19 -10.22 -4.07 -0.76
CA LEU A 19 -10.43 -3.53 0.58
C LEU A 19 -11.86 -3.81 1.07
N PRO A 20 -12.05 -4.02 2.38
CA PRO A 20 -13.39 -4.16 2.96
C PRO A 20 -14.25 -2.91 2.72
N ALA A 21 -15.57 -3.06 2.78
CA ALA A 21 -16.48 -1.94 2.58
C ALA A 21 -16.19 -0.78 3.55
N GLY A 22 -16.08 0.43 3.00
CA GLY A 22 -15.73 1.64 3.75
C GLY A 22 -14.23 1.89 3.92
N TRP A 23 -13.37 0.96 3.51
CA TRP A 23 -11.92 1.18 3.48
C TRP A 23 -11.46 1.72 2.13
N THR A 24 -10.57 2.70 2.17
CA THR A 24 -9.99 3.32 0.98
C THR A 24 -8.50 3.50 1.13
N VAL A 25 -7.73 3.19 0.07
CA VAL A 25 -6.30 3.53 0.02
C VAL A 25 -6.21 5.07 -0.01
N ASP A 26 -5.55 5.61 1.00
CA ASP A 26 -5.35 7.05 1.20
C ASP A 26 -4.11 7.52 0.42
N SER A 27 -2.98 6.86 0.65
CA SER A 27 -1.70 7.28 0.10
C SER A 27 -0.69 6.15 0.00
N LEU A 28 0.22 6.29 -0.95
CA LEU A 28 1.39 5.45 -1.12
C LEU A 28 2.61 6.37 -1.18
N ARG A 29 3.53 6.21 -0.24
CA ARG A 29 4.70 7.09 -0.10
C ARG A 29 5.97 6.29 0.12
N CYS A 30 7.07 6.76 -0.47
CA CYS A 30 8.38 6.20 -0.21
C CYS A 30 8.83 6.60 1.21
N ALA A 31 9.20 5.61 2.01
CA ALA A 31 9.68 5.79 3.39
C ALA A 31 11.00 6.56 3.46
N SER A 32 11.74 6.66 2.34
CA SER A 32 13.01 7.38 2.22
C SER A 32 12.87 8.90 2.09
N SER A 33 11.67 9.46 2.20
CA SER A 33 11.47 10.92 2.15
C SER A 33 12.11 11.60 3.38
N GLY A 34 13.39 11.95 3.30
CA GLY A 34 14.13 12.72 4.32
C GLY A 34 15.38 12.06 4.93
N LEU A 35 15.85 10.93 4.38
CA LEU A 35 17.04 10.23 4.88
C LEU A 35 18.25 10.38 3.93
N ASP A 36 19.45 10.41 4.53
CA ASP A 36 20.74 10.42 3.84
C ASP A 36 20.84 9.22 2.87
N PRO A 37 21.50 9.37 1.69
CA PRO A 37 21.56 8.33 0.66
C PRO A 37 22.09 6.97 1.15
N VAL A 38 22.85 6.93 2.25
CA VAL A 38 23.37 5.69 2.87
C VAL A 38 22.33 4.95 3.71
N GLN A 39 21.25 5.62 4.14
CA GLN A 39 20.11 5.04 4.86
C GLN A 39 18.85 4.96 4.01
N ARG A 40 18.94 5.15 2.69
CA ARG A 40 17.81 4.88 1.80
C ARG A 40 17.44 3.40 1.89
N SER A 41 16.37 3.12 2.60
CA SER A 41 15.57 1.93 2.37
C SER A 41 14.59 2.30 1.27
N ASP A 42 14.66 1.64 0.12
CA ASP A 42 13.64 1.71 -0.97
C ASP A 42 12.26 1.18 -0.53
N ASP A 43 11.97 1.23 0.76
CA ASP A 43 10.69 0.88 1.33
C ASP A 43 9.61 1.88 0.93
N TRP A 44 8.46 1.32 0.64
CA TRP A 44 7.21 1.98 0.34
C TRP A 44 6.23 1.72 1.48
N ILE A 45 5.45 2.74 1.80
CA ILE A 45 4.41 2.69 2.82
C ILE A 45 3.09 2.98 2.13
N ALA A 46 2.22 1.97 2.07
CA ALA A 46 0.84 2.10 1.66
C ALA A 46 -0.03 2.36 2.89
N VAL A 47 -1.00 3.25 2.78
CA VAL A 47 -1.93 3.63 3.84
C VAL A 47 -3.36 3.53 3.33
N ALA A 48 -4.23 2.95 4.14
CA ALA A 48 -5.68 2.96 3.95
C ALA A 48 -6.37 3.50 5.19
N VAL A 49 -7.49 4.17 4.96
CA VAL A 49 -8.37 4.71 5.98
C VAL A 49 -9.72 4.01 5.91
N GLY A 50 -10.23 3.63 7.08
CA GLY A 50 -11.52 3.01 7.27
C GLY A 50 -12.63 4.03 7.56
N PRO A 51 -13.90 3.58 7.58
CA PRO A 51 -15.06 4.46 7.70
C PRO A 51 -15.15 5.18 9.06
N GLY A 52 -14.48 4.65 10.09
CA GLY A 52 -14.39 5.26 11.43
C GLY A 52 -13.18 6.18 11.63
N GLY A 53 -12.41 6.49 10.57
CA GLY A 53 -11.14 7.21 10.68
C GLY A 53 -9.97 6.31 11.11
N GLU A 54 -10.15 4.98 11.05
CA GLU A 54 -9.11 4.02 11.37
C GLU A 54 -8.04 4.00 10.29
N GLU A 55 -6.78 4.20 10.64
CA GLU A 55 -5.67 4.12 9.68
C GLU A 55 -4.99 2.75 9.77
N ARG A 56 -4.77 2.12 8.61
CA ARG A 56 -3.90 0.95 8.47
C ARG A 56 -2.81 1.26 7.46
N ARG A 57 -1.58 0.86 7.82
CA ARG A 57 -0.40 1.07 7.00
C ARG A 57 0.41 -0.20 6.88
N HIS A 58 0.99 -0.42 5.70
CA HIS A 58 1.87 -1.54 5.43
C HIS A 58 3.15 -1.05 4.74
N ARG A 59 4.31 -1.55 5.19
CA ARG A 59 5.62 -1.21 4.65
C ARG A 59 6.21 -2.40 3.91
N ALA A 60 6.71 -2.17 2.70
CA ALA A 60 7.41 -3.18 1.90
C ALA A 60 8.48 -2.54 1.01
N PRO A 61 9.52 -3.26 0.55
CA PRO A 61 10.57 -2.73 -0.33
C PRO A 61 10.10 -2.39 -1.76
N ASP A 62 8.83 -2.61 -2.08
CA ASP A 62 8.24 -2.39 -3.39
C ASP A 62 6.82 -1.79 -3.21
N PRO A 63 6.41 -0.83 -4.07
CA PRO A 63 5.12 -0.16 -3.93
C PRO A 63 3.93 -1.10 -4.09
N ILE A 64 4.04 -2.10 -4.96
CA ILE A 64 2.98 -3.08 -5.22
C ILE A 64 2.92 -4.09 -4.07
N ALA A 65 4.06 -4.52 -3.56
CA ALA A 65 4.13 -5.33 -2.33
C ALA A 65 3.54 -4.58 -1.13
N ALA A 66 3.75 -3.26 -1.04
CA ALA A 66 3.19 -2.43 0.02
C ALA A 66 1.65 -2.41 -0.05
N LEU A 67 1.10 -2.20 -1.25
CA LEU A 67 -0.34 -2.23 -1.51
C LEU A 67 -0.95 -3.63 -1.27
N ALA A 68 -0.32 -4.69 -1.79
CA ALA A 68 -0.78 -6.06 -1.63
C ALA A 68 -0.78 -6.50 -0.16
N GLY A 69 0.25 -6.15 0.61
CA GLY A 69 0.33 -6.43 2.04
C GLY A 69 -0.68 -5.63 2.86
N LEU A 70 -0.99 -4.39 2.45
CA LEU A 70 -2.05 -3.59 3.05
C LEU A 70 -3.43 -4.25 2.86
N ALA A 71 -3.76 -4.66 1.63
CA ALA A 71 -5.00 -5.40 1.36
C ALA A 71 -5.08 -6.68 2.19
N ALA A 72 -4.02 -7.50 2.19
CA ALA A 72 -3.99 -8.74 2.97
C ALA A 72 -4.18 -8.49 4.48
N SER A 73 -3.59 -7.42 5.03
CA SER A 73 -3.78 -7.05 6.44
C SER A 73 -5.21 -6.65 6.77
N LEU A 74 -5.92 -6.02 5.83
CA LEU A 74 -7.31 -5.59 6.01
C LEU A 74 -8.31 -6.72 5.77
N GLU A 75 -8.04 -7.61 4.81
CA GLU A 75 -8.79 -8.84 4.59
C GLU A 75 -8.71 -9.78 5.81
N GLY A 76 -7.55 -9.83 6.48
CA GLY A 76 -7.40 -10.55 7.75
C GLY A 76 -8.16 -9.91 8.91
N ALA A 77 -8.21 -8.58 8.97
CA ALA A 77 -8.89 -7.85 10.05
C ALA A 77 -10.42 -7.94 9.98
N THR A 78 -11.01 -8.02 8.78
CA THR A 78 -12.47 -8.15 8.61
C THR A 78 -13.00 -9.56 8.86
N ARG A 79 -12.12 -10.56 8.99
CA ARG A 79 -12.49 -11.98 9.17
C ARG A 79 -12.41 -12.47 10.63
N ALA A 80 -12.01 -11.61 11.56
CA ALA A 80 -11.92 -11.90 13.00
C ALA A 80 -13.10 -11.30 13.76
#